data_AF-A0A0F9BJ72-F1
#
_entry.id   AF-A0A0F9BJ72-F1
#
_cell.length_a   1.000
_cell.length_b   1.000
_cell.length_c   1.000
_cell.angle_alpha   90.00
_cell.angle_beta   90.00
_cell.angle_gamma   90.00
#
_symmetry.space_group_name_H-M   'P 1'
#
loop_
_entity.id
_entity.type
_entity.pdbx_description
1 polymer ?
#
loop_
_entity_poly.entity_id
_entity_poly.type
_entity_poly.pdbx_seq_one_letter_code
_entity_poly.pdbx_strand_id
1 'polypeptide(L)'
;MDMKTICKTATILDGKVTVYMLPYNTMQAGRVIDEMDTLTDLFPEHDERQYWMHIFRLMEQFLIDLEFEPSANSHVEGLKLYWQNRNGDMSQRAELFPTVVSTDVMALLFGAYEETREALPGVSDVLAAGKPDAKTDPEATSGGGQK
;
A
#
# COMPACT_ATOMS: atom_id res chain seq x y z
N MET A 1 -24.50 -7.67 1.30
CA MET A 1 -23.28 -8.13 0.61
C MET A 1 -22.14 -7.80 1.54
N ASP A 2 -21.40 -8.79 2.01
CA ASP A 2 -20.26 -8.60 2.91
C ASP A 2 -19.09 -7.97 2.15
N MET A 3 -18.40 -7.00 2.74
CA MET A 3 -17.28 -6.30 2.10
C MET A 3 -16.13 -7.26 1.73
N LYS A 4 -16.02 -8.40 2.43
CA LYS A 4 -15.08 -9.47 2.05
C LYS A 4 -15.35 -10.07 0.69
N THR A 5 -16.59 -10.06 0.20
CA THR A 5 -16.98 -10.70 -1.07
C THR A 5 -16.42 -10.00 -2.31
N ILE A 6 -16.03 -8.73 -2.17
CA ILE A 6 -15.40 -7.94 -3.25
C ILE A 6 -13.87 -7.85 -3.08
N CYS A 7 -13.31 -8.47 -2.03
CA CYS A 7 -11.88 -8.47 -1.77
C CYS A 7 -11.18 -9.63 -2.49
N LYS A 8 -9.89 -9.43 -2.78
CA LYS A 8 -8.95 -10.52 -3.00
C LYS A 8 -8.25 -10.85 -1.70
N THR A 9 -7.75 -12.08 -1.62
CA THR A 9 -7.10 -12.59 -0.42
C THR A 9 -5.69 -13.05 -0.71
N ALA A 10 -4.78 -12.81 0.24
CA ALA A 10 -3.46 -13.40 0.27
C ALA A 10 -3.18 -13.96 1.67
N THR A 11 -2.31 -14.97 1.78
CA THR A 11 -1.95 -15.57 3.07
C THR A 11 -0.50 -15.26 3.40
N ILE A 12 -0.25 -14.74 4.61
CA ILE A 12 1.09 -14.40 5.10
C ILE A 12 1.42 -15.15 6.40
N LEU A 13 2.67 -15.04 6.85
CA LEU A 13 3.16 -15.62 8.11
C LEU A 13 2.86 -17.13 8.20
N ASP A 14 3.32 -17.88 7.20
CA ASP A 14 3.14 -19.33 7.08
C ASP A 14 1.67 -19.77 7.08
N GLY A 15 0.82 -18.96 6.43
CA GLY A 15 -0.62 -19.22 6.34
C GLY A 15 -1.38 -18.95 7.63
N LYS A 16 -0.79 -18.24 8.59
CA LYS A 16 -1.45 -17.91 9.87
C LYS A 16 -2.29 -16.65 9.83
N VAL A 17 -2.11 -15.82 8.82
CA VAL A 17 -2.91 -14.62 8.62
C VAL A 17 -3.44 -14.58 7.20
N THR A 18 -4.76 -14.47 7.05
CA THR A 18 -5.42 -14.22 5.77
C THR A 18 -5.73 -12.74 5.68
N VAL A 19 -5.25 -12.12 4.61
CA VAL A 19 -5.34 -10.68 4.37
C VAL A 19 -6.41 -10.44 3.30
N TYR A 20 -7.39 -9.58 3.58
CA TYR A 20 -8.46 -9.22 2.66
C TYR A 20 -8.23 -7.81 2.16
N MET A 21 -7.99 -7.64 0.87
CA MET A 21 -7.75 -6.33 0.27
C MET A 21 -8.66 -6.04 -0.91
N LEU A 22 -9.05 -4.77 -1.08
CA LEU A 22 -9.74 -4.31 -2.28
C LEU A 22 -8.78 -4.38 -3.48
N PRO A 23 -9.15 -5.03 -4.60
CA PRO A 23 -8.20 -5.35 -5.68
C PRO A 23 -7.87 -4.19 -6.63
N TYR A 24 -8.69 -3.14 -6.62
CA TYR A 24 -8.59 -2.06 -7.60
C TYR A 24 -7.70 -0.94 -7.12
N ASN A 25 -6.62 -0.69 -7.85
CA ASN A 25 -5.81 0.50 -7.64
C ASN A 25 -6.54 1.75 -8.14
N THR A 26 -6.43 2.82 -7.36
CA THR A 26 -6.80 4.15 -7.81
C THR A 26 -5.61 4.76 -8.57
N MET A 27 -5.87 5.71 -9.47
CA MET A 27 -4.79 6.51 -10.08
C MET A 27 -3.88 7.16 -9.04
N GLN A 28 -4.45 7.56 -7.90
CA GLN A 28 -3.70 8.11 -6.78
C GLN A 28 -2.74 7.09 -6.18
N ALA A 29 -3.15 5.83 -6.01
CA ALA A 29 -2.27 4.78 -5.53
C ALA A 29 -1.12 4.49 -6.51
N GLY A 30 -1.40 4.47 -7.82
CA GLY A 30 -0.37 4.33 -8.84
C GLY A 30 0.67 5.45 -8.78
N ARG A 31 0.22 6.71 -8.68
CA ARG A 31 1.12 7.86 -8.55
C ARG A 31 1.96 7.82 -7.27
N VAL A 32 1.39 7.37 -6.15
CA VAL A 32 2.13 7.18 -4.91
C VAL A 32 3.23 6.13 -5.08
N ILE A 33 2.96 5.01 -5.74
CA ILE A 33 3.96 3.97 -6.01
C ILE A 33 5.07 4.53 -6.92
N ASP A 34 4.72 5.19 -8.01
CA ASP A 34 5.70 5.80 -8.93
C ASP A 34 6.59 6.83 -8.22
N GLU A 35 6.00 7.66 -7.35
CA GLU A 35 6.75 8.63 -6.53
C GLU A 35 7.65 7.90 -5.51
N MET A 36 7.18 6.82 -4.88
CA MET A 36 7.98 6.01 -3.97
C MET A 36 9.21 5.38 -4.63
N ASP A 37 9.05 4.85 -5.85
CA ASP A 37 10.17 4.27 -6.62
C ASP A 37 11.23 5.30 -6.99
N THR A 38 10.87 6.59 -7.09
CA THR A 38 11.86 7.67 -7.29
C THR A 38 12.49 8.17 -5.99
N LEU A 39 11.89 7.85 -4.84
CA LEU A 39 12.35 8.30 -3.53
C LEU A 39 13.36 7.34 -2.89
N THR A 40 13.41 6.08 -3.31
CA THR A 40 14.41 5.09 -2.83
C THR A 40 15.86 5.54 -3.04
N ASP A 41 16.13 6.32 -4.09
CA ASP A 41 17.44 6.93 -4.35
C ASP A 41 17.72 8.20 -3.50
N LEU A 42 16.68 8.77 -2.89
CA LEU A 42 16.74 10.05 -2.15
C LEU A 42 16.78 9.86 -0.63
N PHE A 43 16.42 8.68 -0.12
CA PHE A 43 16.55 8.40 1.30
C PHE A 43 18.00 8.02 1.61
N PRO A 44 18.72 8.78 2.45
CA PRO A 44 20.01 8.33 2.95
C PRO A 44 19.85 6.94 3.61
N GLU A 45 20.86 6.08 3.49
CA GLU A 45 20.91 4.66 3.91
C GLU A 45 20.48 4.36 5.38
N HIS A 46 20.00 5.34 6.14
CA HIS A 46 19.76 5.27 7.57
C HIS A 46 18.36 5.73 8.03
N ASP A 47 17.46 6.22 7.16
CA ASP A 47 16.08 6.57 7.55
C ASP A 47 15.01 5.92 6.66
N GLU A 48 15.02 4.59 6.63
CA GLU A 48 13.98 3.77 5.97
C GLU A 48 12.60 3.94 6.61
N ARG A 49 12.50 4.57 7.79
CA ARG A 49 11.22 4.74 8.48
C ARG A 49 10.23 5.52 7.63
N GLN A 50 10.68 6.56 6.94
CA GLN A 50 9.80 7.36 6.07
C GLN A 50 9.25 6.52 4.92
N TYR A 51 10.12 5.75 4.27
CA TYR A 51 9.73 4.80 3.22
C TYR A 51 8.66 3.81 3.71
N TRP A 52 8.89 3.15 4.85
CA TRP A 52 7.94 2.19 5.43
C TRP A 52 6.63 2.84 5.89
N MET A 53 6.65 4.10 6.32
CA MET A 53 5.44 4.86 6.63
C MET A 53 4.60 5.18 5.38
N HIS A 54 5.24 5.40 4.23
CA HIS A 54 4.53 5.56 2.96
C HIS A 54 3.90 4.26 2.50
N ILE A 55 4.65 3.14 2.57
CA ILE A 55 4.12 1.79 2.29
C ILE A 55 2.92 1.49 3.19
N PHE A 56 3.04 1.74 4.49
CA PHE A 56 1.94 1.56 5.44
C PHE A 56 0.67 2.29 4.99
N ARG A 57 0.77 3.58 4.68
CA ARG A 57 -0.40 4.39 4.26
C ARG A 57 -1.01 3.85 2.96
N LEU A 58 -0.18 3.43 2.02
CA LEU A 58 -0.62 2.85 0.75
C LEU A 58 -1.38 1.53 0.96
N MET A 59 -0.89 0.64 1.81
CA MET A 59 -1.53 -0.67 2.03
C MET A 59 -2.77 -0.55 2.92
N GLU A 60 -2.71 0.25 3.98
CA GLU A 60 -3.76 0.37 4.99
C GLU A 60 -5.09 0.87 4.41
N GLN A 61 -5.05 1.69 3.35
CA GLN A 61 -6.27 2.12 2.65
C GLN A 61 -6.97 0.99 1.87
N PHE A 62 -6.24 -0.05 1.47
CA PHE A 62 -6.79 -1.20 0.75
C PHE A 62 -7.08 -2.39 1.66
N LEU A 63 -6.51 -2.40 2.87
CA LEU A 63 -6.68 -3.46 3.84
C LEU A 63 -8.06 -3.39 4.51
N ILE A 64 -8.94 -4.31 4.11
CA ILE A 64 -10.32 -4.40 4.58
C ILE A 64 -10.43 -5.23 5.84
N ASP A 65 -9.87 -6.45 5.81
CA ASP A 65 -9.91 -7.34 6.97
C ASP A 65 -8.66 -8.22 7.14
N LEU A 66 -8.47 -8.71 8.36
CA LEU A 66 -7.48 -9.71 8.72
C LEU A 66 -8.16 -10.85 9.50
N GLU A 67 -7.94 -12.07 9.05
CA GLU A 67 -8.31 -13.28 9.79
C GLU A 67 -7.05 -13.96 10.33
N PHE A 68 -7.13 -14.43 11.57
CA PHE A 68 -6.00 -14.95 12.31
C PHE A 68 -6.26 -16.39 12.74
N GLU A 69 -5.36 -17.28 12.35
CA GLU A 69 -5.29 -18.63 12.91
C GLU A 69 -4.56 -18.62 14.26
N PRO A 70 -4.87 -19.57 15.17
CA PRO A 70 -4.10 -19.73 16.40
C PRO A 70 -2.61 -19.92 16.10
N SER A 71 -1.77 -19.10 16.76
CA SER A 71 -0.33 -19.10 16.55
C SER A 71 0.41 -18.66 17.81
N ALA A 72 1.61 -19.20 18.02
CA ALA A 72 2.56 -18.71 19.03
C ALA A 72 3.59 -17.74 18.43
N ASN A 73 3.49 -17.45 17.12
CA ASN A 73 4.39 -16.54 16.42
C ASN A 73 4.14 -15.10 16.89
N SER A 74 5.17 -14.45 17.45
CA SER A 74 5.09 -13.08 17.95
C SER A 74 4.73 -12.05 16.87
N HIS A 75 5.06 -12.31 15.60
CA HIS A 75 4.66 -11.45 14.48
C HIS A 75 3.15 -11.50 14.23
N VAL A 76 2.53 -12.67 14.38
CA VAL A 76 1.07 -12.84 14.28
C VAL A 76 0.38 -12.10 15.43
N GLU A 77 0.89 -12.25 16.65
CA GLU A 77 0.34 -11.57 17.83
C GLU A 77 0.51 -10.04 17.74
N GLY A 78 1.65 -9.55 17.24
CA GLY A 78 1.88 -8.12 17.01
C GLY A 78 0.91 -7.52 15.99
N LEU A 79 0.72 -8.19 14.85
CA LEU A 79 -0.24 -7.75 13.83
C LEU A 79 -1.69 -7.82 14.32
N LYS A 80 -2.04 -8.85 15.10
CA LYS A 80 -3.34 -8.98 15.75
C LYS A 80 -3.58 -7.88 16.77
N LEU A 81 -2.57 -7.54 17.58
CA LEU A 81 -2.63 -6.44 18.53
C LEU A 81 -2.86 -5.11 17.81
N TYR A 82 -2.13 -4.84 16.72
CA TYR A 82 -2.41 -3.68 15.86
C TYR A 82 -3.86 -3.67 15.40
N TRP A 83 -4.31 -4.77 14.78
CA TRP A 83 -5.63 -4.85 14.18
C TRP A 83 -6.77 -4.61 15.17
N GLN A 84 -6.65 -5.15 16.38
CA GLN A 84 -7.66 -5.02 17.43
C GLN A 84 -7.69 -3.64 18.08
N ASN A 85 -6.60 -2.88 17.99
CA ASN A 85 -6.46 -1.57 18.64
C ASN A 85 -6.41 -0.40 17.66
N ARG A 86 -6.41 -0.66 16.35
CA ARG A 86 -6.54 0.39 15.34
C ARG A 86 -7.92 1.04 15.45
N ASN A 87 -7.97 2.37 15.38
CA ASN A 87 -9.20 3.15 15.43
C ASN A 87 -9.47 3.84 14.09
N GLY A 88 -10.48 4.70 13.97
CA GLY A 88 -10.77 5.43 12.72
C GLY A 88 -9.70 6.46 12.30
N ASP A 89 -8.73 6.78 13.16
CA ASP A 89 -7.80 7.89 13.00
C ASP A 89 -6.43 7.41 12.47
N MET A 90 -6.13 7.78 11.23
CA MET A 90 -4.91 7.39 10.54
C MET A 90 -3.63 7.88 11.24
N SER A 91 -3.65 9.04 11.92
CA SER A 91 -2.44 9.52 12.61
C SER A 91 -2.10 8.65 13.82
N GLN A 92 -3.12 8.19 14.56
CA GLN A 92 -2.92 7.30 15.71
C GLN A 92 -2.50 5.90 15.25
N ARG A 93 -3.03 5.41 14.12
CA ARG A 93 -2.57 4.14 13.52
C ARG A 93 -1.10 4.19 13.12
N ALA A 94 -0.68 5.30 12.52
CA ALA A 94 0.69 5.51 12.07
C ALA A 94 1.72 5.48 13.22
N GLU A 95 1.31 5.77 14.45
CA GLU A 95 2.15 5.64 15.65
C GLU A 95 2.14 4.20 16.20
N LEU A 96 0.95 3.58 16.25
CA LEU A 96 0.79 2.21 16.77
C LEU A 96 1.48 1.17 15.89
N PHE A 97 1.31 1.27 14.57
CA PHE A 97 1.75 0.26 13.61
C PHE A 97 3.26 -0.08 13.72
N PRO A 98 4.21 0.87 13.64
CA PRO A 98 5.63 0.55 13.75
C PRO A 98 6.05 0.10 15.16
N THR A 99 5.19 0.27 16.18
CA THR A 99 5.48 -0.16 17.55
C THR A 99 5.23 -1.66 17.74
N VAL A 100 4.29 -2.25 16.99
CA VAL A 100 3.85 -3.64 17.19
C VAL A 100 3.98 -4.51 15.93
N VAL A 101 4.24 -3.91 14.77
CA VAL A 101 4.46 -4.59 13.48
C VAL A 101 5.91 -4.37 13.06
N SER A 102 6.67 -5.46 12.91
CA SER A 102 8.06 -5.40 12.45
C SER A 102 8.14 -5.09 10.96
N THR A 103 9.29 -4.57 10.51
CA THR A 103 9.56 -4.33 9.09
C THR A 103 9.33 -5.56 8.22
N ASP A 104 9.70 -6.76 8.68
CA ASP A 104 9.45 -8.01 7.97
C ASP A 104 7.95 -8.25 7.72
N VAL A 105 7.10 -7.96 8.71
CA VAL A 105 5.65 -8.09 8.55
C VAL A 105 5.11 -7.02 7.60
N MET A 106 5.70 -5.82 7.60
CA MET A 106 5.35 -4.79 6.62
C MET A 106 5.68 -5.25 5.20
N ALA A 107 6.85 -5.84 4.98
CA ALA A 107 7.25 -6.40 3.69
C ALA A 107 6.30 -7.52 3.23
N LEU A 108 5.89 -8.41 4.16
CA LEU A 108 4.89 -9.44 3.87
C LEU A 108 3.51 -8.86 3.52
N LEU A 109 3.07 -7.82 4.24
CA LEU A 109 1.83 -7.11 3.91
C LEU A 109 1.91 -6.43 2.56
N PHE A 110 3.08 -5.92 2.17
CA PHE A 110 3.29 -5.30 0.87
C PHE A 110 3.24 -6.34 -0.26
N GLY A 111 3.87 -7.50 -0.08
CA GLY A 111 3.72 -8.61 -1.01
C GLY A 111 2.25 -9.06 -1.15
N ALA A 112 1.51 -9.13 -0.04
CA ALA A 112 0.07 -9.41 -0.08
C ALA A 112 -0.74 -8.32 -0.81
N TYR A 113 -0.35 -7.05 -0.68
CA TYR A 113 -0.93 -5.96 -1.45
C TYR A 113 -0.71 -6.15 -2.94
N GLU A 114 0.51 -6.44 -3.37
CA GLU A 114 0.84 -6.70 -4.78
C GLU A 114 0.08 -7.91 -5.34
N GLU A 115 0.06 -9.03 -4.62
CA GLU A 115 -0.63 -10.26 -5.03
C GLU A 115 -2.14 -10.06 -5.21
N THR A 116 -2.73 -9.16 -4.45
CA THR A 116 -4.18 -8.91 -4.48
C THR A 116 -4.62 -7.90 -5.53
N ARG A 117 -3.69 -7.30 -6.29
CA ARG A 117 -4.03 -6.32 -7.34
C ARG A 117 -4.60 -6.99 -8.57
N GLU A 118 -5.74 -6.47 -9.06
CA GLU A 118 -6.20 -6.80 -10.40
C GLU A 118 -5.64 -5.81 -11.42
N ALA A 119 -5.08 -6.34 -12.51
CA ALA A 119 -4.83 -5.55 -13.70
C ALA A 119 -6.18 -5.13 -14.28
N LEU A 120 -6.51 -3.84 -14.20
CA LEU A 120 -7.72 -3.31 -14.81
C LEU A 120 -7.60 -3.43 -16.35
N PRO A 121 -8.51 -4.16 -17.01
CA PRO A 121 -8.48 -4.31 -18.46
C PRO A 121 -8.56 -2.94 -19.15
N GLY A 122 -7.64 -2.66 -20.07
CA GLY A 122 -7.56 -1.39 -20.81
C GLY A 122 -6.84 -0.25 -20.10
N VAL A 123 -6.57 -0.34 -18.78
CA VAL A 123 -5.72 0.65 -18.08
C VAL A 123 -4.24 0.41 -18.40
N SER A 124 -3.83 -0.85 -18.56
CA SER A 124 -2.46 -1.18 -19.00
C SER A 124 -2.15 -0.59 -20.38
N ASP A 125 -3.12 -0.50 -21.29
CA ASP A 125 -2.91 0.08 -22.63
C ASP A 125 -2.76 1.60 -22.55
N VAL A 126 -3.50 2.25 -21.64
CA VAL A 126 -3.42 3.69 -21.38
C VAL A 126 -2.13 4.06 -20.64
N LEU A 127 -1.67 3.24 -19.68
CA LEU A 127 -0.41 3.45 -18.95
C LEU A 127 0.82 3.07 -19.78
N ALA A 128 0.74 2.02 -20.61
CA ALA A 128 1.79 1.60 -21.53
C ALA A 128 1.97 2.56 -22.72
N ALA A 129 1.01 3.45 -22.97
CA ALA A 129 1.17 4.55 -23.93
C ALA A 129 2.28 5.54 -23.53
N GLY A 130 2.82 5.43 -22.31
CA GLY A 130 3.88 6.28 -21.78
C GLY A 130 3.36 7.62 -21.29
N LYS A 131 4.18 8.34 -20.52
CA LYS A 131 3.91 9.75 -20.20
C LYS A 131 3.75 10.50 -21.54
N PRO A 132 2.73 11.35 -21.70
CA PRO A 132 2.63 12.20 -22.89
C PRO A 132 3.97 12.91 -23.10
N ASP A 133 4.43 12.99 -24.35
CA ASP A 133 5.63 13.77 -24.68
C ASP A 133 5.46 15.18 -24.12
N ALA A 134 6.51 15.80 -23.58
CA ALA A 134 6.46 17.13 -22.98
C ALA A 134 5.89 18.20 -23.95
N LYS A 135 5.94 17.92 -25.25
CA LYS A 135 5.34 18.73 -26.32
C LYS A 135 3.83 18.56 -26.48
N THR A 136 3.27 17.47 -25.97
CA THR A 136 1.86 17.09 -26.05
C THR A 136 1.15 17.12 -24.70
N ASP A 137 1.89 17.39 -23.62
CA ASP A 137 1.35 17.52 -22.28
C ASP A 137 0.57 18.86 -22.12
N PRO A 138 -0.76 18.81 -21.88
CA PRO A 138 -1.57 20.00 -21.65
C PRO A 138 -1.19 20.75 -20.36
N GLU A 139 -0.54 20.10 -19.39
CA GLU A 139 -0.04 20.76 -18.18
C GLU A 139 1.27 21.52 -18.45
N ALA A 140 2.14 21.02 -19.35
CA ALA A 140 3.36 21.71 -19.77
C ALA A 140 3.08 22.96 -20.63
N THR A 141 1.97 22.97 -21.37
CA THR A 141 1.60 24.09 -22.26
C THR A 141 0.81 25.21 -21.57
N SER A 142 0.36 25.02 -20.32
CA SER A 142 -0.41 26.01 -19.56
C SER A 142 0.41 26.86 -18.59
N GLY A 143 1.71 26.59 -18.42
CA GLY A 143 2.61 27.32 -17.51
C GLY A 143 3.13 28.69 -18.00
N GLY A 144 2.69 29.18 -19.16
CA GLY A 144 3.14 30.45 -19.75
C GLY A 144 2.34 31.67 -19.31
N GLY A 145 2.09 31.83 -18.01
CA GLY A 145 1.52 33.07 -17.46
C GLY A 145 2.53 34.21 -17.57
N GLN A 146 2.41 35.03 -18.61
CA GLN A 146 3.19 36.26 -18.78
C GLN A 146 3.07 37.17 -17.55
N LYS A 147 4.21 37.50 -16.95
CA LYS A 147 4.45 38.78 -16.27
C LYS A 147 5.79 39.33 -16.73
#